data_AF-A0AAV6TNR2-F1
#
_entry.id   AF-A0AAV6TNR2-F1
#
_cell.length_a   1.000
_cell.length_b   1.000
_cell.length_c   1.000
_cell.angle_alpha   90.00
_cell.angle_beta   90.00
_cell.angle_gamma   90.00
#
_symmetry.space_group_name_H-M   'P 1'
#
loop_
_entity.id
_entity.type
_entity.pdbx_description
1 polymer ?
#
loop_
_entity_poly.entity_id
_entity_poly.type
_entity_poly.pdbx_seq_one_letter_code
_entity_poly.pdbx_strand_id
1 'polypeptide(L)'
;MKNRKAFELKNLLIFYNFFQMMANSYITIVTVITVVTYWDQRCVHDITGHLAAGVLGRKLHTWHLYLIKFIDLLDAVFFVLRKKDKQITFLHVFHHVAVCWVYYRYIETLDMEEKHFISKYLKESL
;
A
#
# COMPACT_ATOMS: atom_id res chain seq x y z
N MET A 1 -25.41 -4.87 15.68
CA MET A 1 -24.98 -4.54 17.07
C MET A 1 -25.98 -3.65 17.84
N LYS A 2 -27.31 -3.83 17.66
CA LYS A 2 -28.30 -2.91 18.27
C LYS A 2 -28.38 -3.02 19.80
N ASN A 3 -28.25 -4.23 20.36
CA ASN A 3 -28.49 -4.52 21.79
C ASN A 3 -27.24 -4.91 22.62
N ARG A 4 -26.01 -4.55 22.22
CA ARG A 4 -24.76 -4.85 22.98
C ARG A 4 -24.07 -3.56 23.44
N LYS A 5 -23.44 -3.52 24.62
CA LYS A 5 -22.66 -2.35 25.10
C LYS A 5 -21.42 -2.14 24.22
N ALA A 6 -20.96 -0.89 24.11
CA ALA A 6 -19.75 -0.56 23.34
C ALA A 6 -18.52 -1.21 23.98
N PHE A 7 -17.60 -1.74 23.16
CA PHE A 7 -16.36 -2.32 23.67
C PHE A 7 -15.37 -1.22 24.06
N GLU A 8 -14.73 -1.36 25.22
CA GLU A 8 -13.65 -0.47 25.67
C GLU A 8 -12.30 -0.96 25.12
N LEU A 9 -11.99 -0.57 23.88
CA LEU A 9 -10.78 -1.00 23.16
C LEU A 9 -9.67 0.07 23.18
N LYS A 10 -9.67 0.98 24.16
CA LYS A 10 -8.82 2.18 24.18
C LYS A 10 -7.33 1.86 24.01
N ASN A 11 -6.80 0.91 24.78
CA ASN A 11 -5.38 0.54 24.73
C ASN A 11 -5.00 -0.12 23.40
N LEU A 12 -5.91 -0.94 22.85
CA LEU A 12 -5.70 -1.59 21.56
C LEU A 12 -5.66 -0.56 20.42
N LEU A 13 -6.54 0.44 20.43
CA LEU A 13 -6.51 1.53 19.45
C LEU A 13 -5.23 2.37 19.56
N ILE A 14 -4.74 2.64 20.78
CA ILE A 14 -3.48 3.37 20.96
C ILE A 14 -2.31 2.60 20.34
N PHE A 15 -2.21 1.31 20.64
CA PHE A 15 -1.17 0.44 20.07
C PHE A 15 -1.26 0.35 18.54
N TYR A 16 -2.47 0.16 18.03
CA TYR A 16 -2.74 0.08 16.60
C TYR A 16 -2.35 1.38 15.87
N ASN A 17 -2.79 2.54 16.36
CA ASN A 17 -2.43 3.85 15.77
C ASN A 17 -0.92 4.09 15.83
N PHE A 18 -0.25 3.69 16.91
CA PHE A 18 1.19 3.82 17.04
C PHE A 18 1.94 2.95 16.01
N PHE A 19 1.52 1.70 15.85
CA PHE A 19 2.06 0.80 14.82
C PHE A 19 1.87 1.37 13.42
N GLN A 20 0.67 1.87 13.11
CA GLN A 20 0.33 2.45 11.83
C GLN A 20 1.12 3.74 11.55
N MET A 21 1.38 4.57 12.57
CA MET A 21 2.26 5.73 12.47
C MET A 21 3.68 5.32 12.09
N MET A 22 4.26 4.30 12.74
CA MET A 22 5.60 3.80 12.41
C MET A 22 5.67 3.24 10.99
N ALA A 23 4.70 2.40 10.61
CA ALA A 23 4.65 1.78 9.28
C ALA A 23 4.52 2.83 8.16
N ASN A 24 3.62 3.81 8.31
CA ASN A 24 3.45 4.90 7.34
C ASN A 24 4.69 5.82 7.29
N SER A 25 5.38 6.04 8.41
CA SER A 25 6.62 6.83 8.42
C SER A 25 7.74 6.12 7.67
N TYR A 26 7.93 4.82 7.92
CA TYR A 26 8.93 4.00 7.23
C TYR A 26 8.74 4.02 5.71
N ILE A 27 7.52 3.74 5.24
CA ILE A 27 7.25 3.67 3.80
C ILE A 27 7.37 5.04 3.12
N THR A 28 7.07 6.12 3.85
CA THR A 28 7.26 7.50 3.38
C THR A 28 8.74 7.81 3.19
N ILE A 29 9.60 7.45 4.15
CA ILE A 29 11.06 7.65 4.04
C ILE A 29 11.62 6.91 2.83
N VAL A 30 11.27 5.62 2.67
CA VAL A 30 11.70 4.82 1.51
C VAL A 30 11.23 5.45 0.19
N THR A 31 9.99 5.92 0.14
CA THR A 31 9.42 6.56 -1.05
C THR A 31 10.14 7.88 -1.36
N VAL A 32 10.41 8.72 -0.36
CA VAL A 32 11.12 9.99 -0.53
C VAL A 32 12.54 9.75 -1.03
N ILE A 33 13.28 8.80 -0.44
CA ILE A 33 14.63 8.43 -0.90
C ILE A 33 14.56 7.97 -2.36
N THR A 34 13.61 7.11 -2.71
CA THR A 34 13.44 6.62 -4.09
C THR A 34 13.15 7.79 -5.05
N VAL A 35 12.20 8.66 -4.70
CA VAL A 35 11.80 9.79 -5.54
C VAL A 35 12.94 10.79 -5.75
N VAL A 36 13.74 11.07 -4.71
CA VAL A 36 14.90 11.97 -4.80
C VAL A 36 16.02 11.34 -5.61
N THR A 37 16.36 10.08 -5.36
CA THR A 37 17.43 9.37 -6.08
C THR A 37 17.12 9.22 -7.58
N TYR A 38 15.86 9.00 -7.93
CA TYR A 38 15.43 8.81 -9.33
C TYR A 38 14.71 10.04 -9.90
N TRP A 39 14.87 11.22 -9.30
CA TRP A 39 14.14 12.43 -9.68
C TRP A 39 14.39 12.82 -11.15
N ASP A 40 15.63 12.65 -11.63
CA ASP A 40 16.08 13.02 -12.98
C ASP A 40 15.77 11.96 -14.04
N GLN A 41 15.46 10.72 -13.63
CA GLN A 41 15.17 9.61 -14.55
C GLN A 41 13.73 9.53 -15.03
N ARG A 42 12.90 10.56 -14.78
CA ARG A 42 11.49 10.59 -15.21
C ARG A 42 11.30 10.45 -16.73
N CYS A 43 12.32 10.83 -17.50
CA CYS A 43 12.27 10.84 -18.97
C CYS A 43 13.24 9.86 -19.64
N VAL A 44 14.00 9.07 -18.86
CA VAL A 44 15.04 8.19 -19.41
C VAL A 44 14.55 6.74 -19.39
N HIS A 45 14.19 6.22 -20.57
CA HIS A 45 13.87 4.83 -20.80
C HIS A 45 15.17 4.01 -20.94
N ASP A 46 15.99 3.95 -19.88
CA ASP A 46 17.20 3.12 -19.93
C ASP A 46 16.87 1.69 -19.51
N ILE A 47 16.82 0.82 -20.52
CA ILE A 47 16.64 -0.63 -20.41
C ILE A 47 18.02 -1.25 -20.24
N THR A 48 18.60 -1.18 -19.04
CA THR A 48 19.81 -1.93 -18.69
C THR A 48 19.63 -2.66 -17.36
N GLY A 49 20.43 -3.71 -17.11
CA GLY A 49 20.24 -4.74 -16.06
C GLY A 49 19.99 -4.27 -14.61
N HIS A 50 20.17 -2.99 -14.30
CA HIS A 50 19.63 -2.35 -13.09
C HIS A 50 18.09 -2.40 -12.99
N LEU A 51 17.41 -2.66 -14.11
CA LEU A 51 15.95 -2.75 -14.21
C LEU A 51 15.38 -3.97 -13.45
N ALA A 52 16.06 -5.12 -13.42
CA ALA A 52 15.51 -6.32 -12.76
C ALA A 52 15.47 -6.17 -11.23
N ALA A 53 16.56 -5.68 -10.61
CA ALA A 53 16.61 -5.36 -9.19
C ALA A 53 15.66 -4.19 -8.84
N GLY A 54 15.56 -3.19 -9.73
CA GLY A 54 14.62 -2.07 -9.58
C GLY A 54 13.15 -2.49 -9.70
N VAL A 55 12.80 -3.42 -10.59
CA VAL A 55 11.45 -3.95 -10.77
C VAL A 55 11.03 -4.78 -9.55
N LEU A 56 11.88 -5.69 -9.08
CA LEU A 56 11.59 -6.48 -7.87
C LEU A 56 11.46 -5.58 -6.64
N GLY A 57 12.36 -4.60 -6.48
CA GLY A 57 12.28 -3.60 -5.41
C GLY A 57 10.99 -2.78 -5.45
N ARG A 58 10.57 -2.32 -6.64
CA ARG A 58 9.29 -1.60 -6.83
C ARG A 58 8.09 -2.48 -6.54
N LYS A 59 8.10 -3.75 -6.94
CA LYS A 59 7.03 -4.72 -6.65
C LYS A 59 6.90 -4.94 -5.16
N LEU A 60 8.00 -5.22 -4.47
CA LEU A 60 8.02 -5.38 -3.01
C LEU A 60 7.54 -4.11 -2.31
N HIS A 61 8.05 -2.94 -2.68
CA HIS A 61 7.63 -1.65 -2.11
C HIS A 61 6.12 -1.41 -2.27
N THR A 62 5.60 -1.66 -3.47
CA THR A 62 4.18 -1.52 -3.79
C THR A 62 3.31 -2.51 -2.98
N TRP A 63 3.79 -3.74 -2.80
CA TRP A 63 3.13 -4.74 -1.98
C TRP A 63 3.03 -4.30 -0.51
N HIS A 64 4.12 -3.77 0.06
CA HIS A 64 4.11 -3.22 1.42
C HIS A 64 3.14 -2.05 1.56
N LEU A 65 3.10 -1.13 0.59
CA LEU A 65 2.13 -0.03 0.55
C LEU A 65 0.69 -0.54 0.55
N TYR A 66 0.37 -1.53 -0.28
CA TYR A 66 -0.95 -2.13 -0.34
C TYR A 66 -1.35 -2.77 1.00
N LEU A 67 -0.46 -3.54 1.62
CA LEU A 67 -0.72 -4.15 2.93
C LEU A 67 -0.98 -3.10 4.01
N ILE A 68 -0.20 -2.01 4.05
CA ILE A 68 -0.43 -0.91 5.00
C ILE A 68 -1.81 -0.28 4.75
N LYS A 69 -2.18 0.00 3.49
CA LYS A 69 -3.50 0.55 3.16
C LYS A 69 -4.66 -0.39 3.45
N PHE A 70 -4.43 -1.70 3.34
CA PHE A 70 -5.40 -2.69 3.76
C PHE A 70 -5.57 -2.70 5.28
N ILE A 71 -4.49 -2.58 6.05
CA ILE A 71 -4.55 -2.46 7.51
C ILE A 71 -5.31 -1.19 7.90
N ASP A 72 -5.12 -0.06 7.20
CA ASP A 72 -5.88 1.19 7.43
C ASP A 72 -7.42 0.97 7.36
N LEU A 73 -7.93 -0.06 6.66
CA LEU A 73 -9.38 -0.39 6.66
C LEU A 73 -9.88 -0.91 8.02
N LEU A 74 -9.00 -1.47 8.85
CA LEU A 74 -9.36 -1.98 10.17
C LEU A 74 -9.77 -0.85 11.12
N ASP A 75 -9.35 0.40 10.87
CA ASP A 75 -9.84 1.57 11.61
C ASP A 75 -11.36 1.66 11.58
N ALA A 76 -11.98 1.46 10.42
CA ALA A 76 -13.42 1.46 10.27
C ALA A 76 -14.08 0.34 11.07
N VAL A 77 -13.44 -0.85 11.15
CA VAL A 77 -13.93 -1.97 11.97
C VAL A 77 -13.92 -1.61 13.46
N PHE A 78 -12.85 -0.97 13.94
CA PHE A 78 -12.78 -0.50 15.34
C PHE A 78 -13.81 0.60 15.64
N PHE A 79 -14.10 1.49 14.68
CA PHE A 79 -15.16 2.49 14.84
C PHE A 79 -16.55 1.87 14.96
N VAL A 80 -16.86 0.85 14.15
CA VAL A 80 -18.11 0.08 14.24
C VAL A 80 -18.21 -0.66 15.58
N LEU A 81 -17.14 -1.31 16.03
CA LEU A 81 -17.10 -2.04 17.31
C LEU A 81 -17.31 -1.13 18.52
N ARG A 82 -16.83 0.11 18.46
CA ARG A 82 -16.98 1.12 19.52
C ARG A 82 -18.30 1.90 19.42
N LYS A 83 -19.15 1.62 18.42
CA LYS A 83 -20.38 2.37 18.11
C LYS A 83 -20.13 3.87 17.94
N LYS A 84 -19.02 4.24 17.30
CA LYS A 84 -18.65 5.62 16.98
C LYS A 84 -18.98 5.94 15.53
N ASP A 85 -20.21 5.61 15.12
CA ASP A 85 -20.66 5.70 13.73
C ASP A 85 -20.62 7.13 13.17
N LYS A 86 -20.64 8.16 14.03
CA LYS A 86 -20.47 9.56 13.61
C LYS A 86 -19.11 9.85 12.94
N GLN A 87 -18.10 8.99 13.15
CA GLN A 87 -16.77 9.15 12.54
C GLN A 87 -16.67 8.49 11.17
N ILE A 88 -17.57 7.56 10.84
CA ILE A 88 -17.60 6.85 9.56
C ILE A 88 -18.46 7.66 8.60
N THR A 89 -17.83 8.59 7.88
CA THR A 89 -18.50 9.36 6.83
C THR A 89 -18.49 8.59 5.51
N PHE A 90 -19.40 8.93 4.60
CA PHE A 90 -19.37 8.41 3.22
C PHE A 90 -18.00 8.63 2.57
N LEU A 91 -17.43 9.83 2.77
CA LEU A 91 -16.12 10.18 2.22
C LEU A 91 -15.00 9.28 2.75
N HIS A 92 -15.01 8.95 4.04
CA HIS A 92 -14.02 8.04 4.64
C HIS A 92 -14.07 6.66 3.99
N VAL A 93 -15.27 6.05 3.91
CA VAL A 93 -15.42 4.71 3.33
C VAL A 93 -15.06 4.72 1.85
N PHE A 94 -15.57 5.69 1.09
CA PHE A 94 -15.26 5.82 -0.34
C PHE A 94 -13.76 5.98 -0.59
N HIS A 95 -13.09 6.85 0.17
CA HIS A 95 -11.66 7.08 0.05
C HIS A 95 -10.86 5.78 0.31
N HIS A 96 -11.11 5.09 1.41
CA HIS A 96 -10.33 3.89 1.74
C HIS A 96 -10.56 2.76 0.72
N VAL A 97 -11.79 2.56 0.24
CA VAL A 97 -12.09 1.56 -0.80
C VAL A 97 -11.43 1.94 -2.13
N ALA A 98 -11.54 3.19 -2.55
CA ALA A 98 -10.93 3.67 -3.80
C ALA A 98 -9.40 3.55 -3.78
N VAL A 99 -8.76 3.94 -2.66
CA VAL A 99 -7.31 3.83 -2.51
C VAL A 99 -6.87 2.36 -2.56
N CYS A 100 -7.53 1.46 -1.83
CA CYS A 100 -7.19 0.03 -1.87
C CYS A 100 -7.36 -0.55 -3.28
N TRP A 101 -8.41 -0.15 -4.00
CA TRP A 101 -8.65 -0.57 -5.38
C TRP A 101 -7.54 -0.11 -6.33
N VAL A 102 -7.11 1.16 -6.22
CA VAL A 102 -6.02 1.70 -7.06
C VAL A 102 -4.72 0.91 -6.83
N TYR A 103 -4.35 0.65 -5.58
CA TYR A 103 -3.14 -0.11 -5.27
C TYR A 103 -3.22 -1.57 -5.75
N TYR A 104 -4.38 -2.21 -5.64
CA TYR A 104 -4.60 -3.56 -6.17
C TYR A 104 -4.38 -3.61 -7.69
N ARG A 105 -4.99 -2.68 -8.43
CA ARG A 105 -4.80 -2.57 -9.90
C ARG A 105 -3.35 -2.27 -10.27
N TYR A 106 -2.65 -1.49 -9.47
CA TYR A 106 -1.24 -1.17 -9.69
C TYR A 106 -0.35 -2.40 -9.48
N ILE A 107 -0.62 -3.23 -8.45
CA ILE A 107 0.08 -4.52 -8.26
C ILE A 107 -0.15 -5.46 -9.45
N GLU A 108 -1.38 -5.58 -9.93
CA GLU A 108 -1.68 -6.40 -11.12
C GLU A 108 -0.89 -5.93 -12.34
N THR A 109 -0.77 -4.61 -12.51
CA THR A 109 0.01 -4.03 -13.62
C THR A 109 1.49 -4.39 -13.52
N LEU A 110 2.08 -4.31 -12.33
CA LEU A 110 3.47 -4.70 -12.09
C LEU A 110 3.71 -6.20 -12.31
N ASP A 111 2.75 -7.05 -11.95
CA ASP A 111 2.83 -8.50 -12.18
C ASP A 111 2.80 -8.85 -13.68
N MET A 112 2.09 -8.05 -14.48
CA MET A 112 2.09 -8.18 -15.94
C MET A 112 3.41 -7.70 -16.56
N GLU A 113 4.00 -6.60 -16.08
CA GLU A 113 5.31 -6.12 -16.53
C GLU A 113 6.42 -7.15 -16.24
N GLU A 114 6.43 -7.76 -15.05
CA GLU A 114 7.41 -8.77 -14.69
C GLU A 114 7.33 -10.00 -15.61
N LYS A 115 6.12 -10.51 -15.89
CA LYS A 115 5.91 -11.62 -16.81
C LYS A 115 6.39 -11.30 -18.23
N HIS A 116 6.14 -10.07 -18.69
CA HIS A 116 6.61 -9.62 -20.00
C HIS A 116 8.14 -9.57 -20.07
N PHE A 117 8.79 -9.04 -19.02
CA PHE A 117 10.24 -8.98 -18.94
C PHE A 117 10.88 -10.38 -18.92
N ILE A 118 10.38 -11.28 -18.08
CA ILE A 118 10.86 -12.67 -18.00
C ILE A 118 10.69 -13.38 -19.35
N SER A 119 9.53 -13.21 -20.00
CA SER A 119 9.28 -13.81 -21.32
C SER A 119 10.23 -13.29 -22.39
N LYS A 120 10.64 -12.02 -22.36
CA LYS A 120 11.57 -11.44 -23.33
C LYS A 120 12.99 -11.98 -23.14
N TYR A 121 13.47 -12.02 -21.90
CA TYR A 121 14.81 -12.53 -21.57
C TYR A 121 14.96 -14.03 -21.87
N LEU A 122 13.94 -14.85 -21.53
CA LEU A 122 13.95 -16.28 -21.86
C LEU A 122 14.01 -16.54 -23.37
N LYS A 123 13.43 -15.65 -24.18
CA LYS A 123 13.43 -15.77 -25.65
C LYS A 123 14.73 -15.31 -26.29
N GLU A 124 15.50 -14.45 -25.64
CA GLU A 124 16.83 -14.03 -26.10
C GLU A 124 17.94 -15.01 -25.67
N SER A 125 17.68 -15.87 -24.68
CA SER A 125 18.63 -16.90 -24.20
C SER A 125 18.56 -18.26 -24.91
N LEU A 126 17.65 -18.42 -25.87
CA LEU A 126 17.33 -19.68 -26.58
C LEU A 126 17.50 -19.49 -28.08
#